data_AF-A0A4R3JMA2-F1
#
_entry.id   AF-A0A4R3JMA2-F1
#
_cell.length_a   1.000
_cell.length_b   1.000
_cell.length_c   1.000
_cell.angle_alpha   90.00
_cell.angle_beta   90.00
_cell.angle_gamma   90.00
#
_symmetry.space_group_name_H-M   'P 1'
#
loop_
_entity.id
_entity.type
_entity.pdbx_description
1 polymer ?
#
loop_
_entity_poly.entity_id
_entity_poly.type
_entity_poly.pdbx_seq_one_letter_code
_entity_poly.pdbx_strand_id
1 'polypeptide(L)'
;MGKTMVKVVNPCVCSTYHADVYAYAKIEYEDGGLSICGVVGPKRNGDCTGSAGQCVDEIRNGKPTEDWTNEMLQKFCDIWERWHLNDMRPYCKHQRELGWVEQSQEKVKVMKWDRTKETWEKARAAEKRAVECLKKGKTFVPTPEETIYANVSYGVTTYNDELPEHPEFYEFKERDCLGHSNVEYKTRGWISHKEHPLGILGKPCPVCGYEYGSSWIKEEVPQDVIDWLFSLPESRTKPAWV
;
A
#
# COMPACT_ATOMS: atom_id res chain seq x y z
N MET A 1 32.52 -1.12 11.26
CA MET A 1 31.80 -2.41 11.38
C MET A 1 30.63 -2.16 12.30
N GLY A 2 29.42 -2.03 11.73
CA GLY A 2 28.19 -1.92 12.51
C GLY A 2 27.98 -3.19 13.34
N LYS A 3 27.36 -3.03 14.51
CA LYS A 3 27.10 -4.15 15.41
C LYS A 3 25.81 -4.84 14.96
N THR A 4 25.91 -5.97 14.26
CA THR A 4 24.75 -6.82 13.93
C THR A 4 24.28 -7.50 15.21
N MET A 5 23.01 -7.29 15.57
CA MET A 5 22.37 -7.90 16.75
C MET A 5 21.16 -8.71 16.30
N VAL A 6 21.09 -9.97 16.72
CA VAL A 6 19.99 -10.87 16.37
C VAL A 6 19.45 -11.52 17.65
N LYS A 7 18.13 -11.59 17.77
CA LYS A 7 17.45 -12.23 18.89
C LYS A 7 16.19 -12.94 18.46
N VAL A 8 15.94 -14.12 19.01
CA VAL A 8 14.69 -14.85 18.79
C VAL A 8 13.91 -14.88 20.10
N VAL A 9 12.68 -14.42 20.06
CA VAL A 9 11.76 -14.37 21.21
C VAL A 9 10.56 -15.26 20.97
N ASN A 10 9.95 -15.73 22.05
CA ASN A 10 8.71 -16.52 22.06
C ASN A 10 7.64 -15.80 22.89
N PRO A 11 6.97 -14.78 22.32
CA PRO A 11 6.20 -13.82 23.09
C PRO A 11 4.85 -14.35 23.57
N CYS A 12 4.22 -15.24 22.79
CA CYS A 12 2.87 -15.70 23.08
C CYS A 12 2.55 -17.05 22.44
N VAL A 13 1.40 -17.59 22.83
CA VAL A 13 0.67 -18.68 22.17
C VAL A 13 -0.51 -18.08 21.45
N CYS A 14 -0.67 -18.39 20.16
CA CYS A 14 -1.80 -17.96 19.35
C CYS A 14 -2.76 -19.13 19.14
N SER A 15 -4.05 -18.86 19.28
CA SER A 15 -5.10 -19.83 18.97
C SER A 15 -5.37 -19.83 17.48
N THR A 16 -5.07 -20.94 16.80
CA THR A 16 -5.38 -21.13 15.38
C THR A 16 -6.61 -22.04 15.23
N TYR A 17 -7.12 -22.18 14.01
CA TYR A 17 -8.25 -23.07 13.72
C TYR A 17 -8.00 -24.54 14.15
N HIS A 18 -6.74 -24.97 14.19
CA HIS A 18 -6.38 -26.36 14.48
C HIS A 18 -5.91 -26.60 15.92
N ALA A 19 -5.20 -25.63 16.51
CA ALA A 19 -4.63 -25.75 17.84
C ALA A 19 -4.09 -24.41 18.35
N ASP A 20 -3.84 -24.36 19.65
CA ASP A 20 -2.97 -23.36 20.26
C ASP A 20 -1.52 -23.68 19.90
N VAL A 21 -0.83 -22.72 19.29
CA VAL A 21 0.56 -22.88 18.83
C VAL A 21 1.43 -21.72 19.29
N TYR A 22 2.69 -22.02 19.57
CA TYR A 22 3.67 -21.00 19.93
C TYR A 22 3.95 -20.08 18.74
N ALA A 23 3.93 -18.77 19.01
CA ALA A 23 4.42 -17.77 18.10
C ALA A 23 5.86 -17.39 18.47
N TYR A 24 6.66 -17.06 17.47
CA TYR A 24 8.02 -16.57 17.68
C TYR A 24 8.26 -15.36 16.81
N ALA A 25 9.19 -14.51 17.23
CA ALA A 25 9.65 -13.38 16.44
C ALA A 25 11.18 -13.32 16.44
N LYS A 26 11.76 -13.12 15.27
CA LYS A 26 13.17 -12.83 15.06
C LYS A 26 13.33 -11.31 14.97
N ILE A 27 14.13 -10.75 15.85
CA ILE A 27 14.50 -9.33 15.92
C ILE A 27 15.92 -9.20 15.39
N GLU A 28 16.12 -8.36 14.38
CA GLU A 28 17.41 -8.09 13.77
C GLU A 28 17.65 -6.59 13.73
N TYR A 29 18.82 -6.17 14.18
CA TYR A 29 19.27 -4.78 14.09
C TYR A 29 20.66 -4.74 13.45
N GLU A 30 20.74 -4.13 12.27
CA GLU A 30 21.95 -4.07 11.44
C GLU A 30 22.04 -2.70 10.76
N ASP A 31 23.19 -2.04 10.87
CA ASP A 31 23.46 -0.71 10.29
C ASP A 31 22.36 0.35 10.55
N GLY A 32 21.67 0.19 11.69
CA GLY A 32 20.58 1.04 12.15
C GLY A 32 19.20 0.73 11.55
N GLY A 33 19.08 -0.30 10.71
CA GLY A 33 17.82 -0.88 10.29
C GLY A 33 17.33 -1.92 11.31
N LEU A 34 16.08 -1.80 11.74
CA LEU A 34 15.39 -2.75 12.60
C LEU A 34 14.42 -3.59 11.76
N SER A 35 14.66 -4.89 11.71
CA SER A 35 13.75 -5.86 11.10
C SER A 35 13.19 -6.79 12.18
N ILE A 36 11.89 -7.05 12.13
CA ILE A 36 11.21 -7.97 13.02
C ILE A 36 10.32 -8.84 12.16
N CYS A 37 10.55 -10.15 12.20
CA CYS A 37 9.81 -11.12 11.42
C CYS A 37 9.28 -12.19 12.36
N GLY A 38 7.97 -12.39 12.40
CA GLY A 38 7.36 -13.41 13.23
C GLY A 38 6.74 -14.52 12.42
N VAL A 39 6.49 -15.62 13.10
CA VAL A 39 5.80 -16.77 12.52
C VAL A 39 5.08 -17.51 13.64
N VAL A 40 3.83 -17.89 13.34
CA VAL A 40 2.93 -18.56 14.27
C VAL A 40 2.88 -20.06 13.97
N GLY A 41 3.33 -20.87 14.93
CA GLY A 41 3.36 -22.33 14.81
C GLY A 41 4.29 -22.86 13.71
N PRO A 42 5.62 -22.63 13.81
CA PRO A 42 6.61 -23.23 12.89
C PRO A 42 6.44 -24.73 12.69
N LYS A 43 6.55 -25.20 11.45
CA LYS A 43 6.64 -26.62 11.12
C LYS A 43 8.01 -26.96 10.55
N ARG A 44 8.41 -28.22 10.68
CA ARG A 44 9.73 -28.73 10.20
C ARG A 44 9.89 -28.68 8.67
N ASN A 45 8.79 -28.62 7.93
CA ASN A 45 8.79 -28.56 6.46
C ASN A 45 8.89 -27.12 5.92
N GLY A 46 9.09 -26.11 6.77
CA GLY A 46 9.15 -24.71 6.38
C GLY A 46 7.79 -23.99 6.37
N ASP A 47 6.69 -24.72 6.55
CA ASP A 47 5.36 -24.12 6.69
C ASP A 47 5.13 -23.59 8.11
N CYS A 48 4.02 -22.88 8.28
CA CYS A 48 3.49 -22.46 9.57
C CYS A 48 2.03 -22.94 9.74
N THR A 49 1.49 -22.78 10.95
CA THR A 49 0.08 -23.08 11.24
C THR A 49 -0.78 -21.82 11.16
N GLY A 50 -0.25 -20.67 11.60
CA GLY A 50 -0.87 -19.36 11.47
C GLY A 50 -0.16 -18.51 10.42
N SER A 51 -0.02 -17.21 10.68
CA SER A 51 0.65 -16.28 9.77
C SER A 51 2.19 -16.25 9.94
N ALA A 52 2.88 -15.79 8.90
CA ALA A 52 4.33 -15.59 8.86
C ALA A 52 4.69 -14.22 8.26
N GLY A 53 5.83 -13.65 8.65
CA GLY A 53 6.28 -12.33 8.23
C GLY A 53 5.75 -11.23 9.15
N GLN A 54 4.87 -10.37 8.63
CA GLN A 54 4.24 -9.27 9.35
C GLN A 54 2.97 -9.74 10.10
N CYS A 55 3.13 -10.70 11.02
CA CYS A 55 2.01 -11.27 11.79
C CYS A 55 1.80 -10.58 13.16
N VAL A 56 2.13 -9.28 13.25
CA VAL A 56 2.04 -8.52 14.51
C VAL A 56 0.62 -8.55 15.11
N ASP A 57 -0.42 -8.45 14.28
CA ASP A 57 -1.81 -8.49 14.75
C ASP A 57 -2.18 -9.84 15.39
N GLU A 58 -1.72 -10.95 14.80
CA GLU A 58 -1.98 -12.30 15.34
C GLU A 58 -1.23 -12.53 16.65
N ILE A 59 0.01 -12.03 16.75
CA ILE A 59 0.84 -12.06 17.97
C ILE A 59 0.24 -11.17 19.06
N ARG A 60 -0.22 -9.97 18.71
CA ARG A 60 -0.84 -8.99 19.64
C ARG A 60 -2.08 -9.55 20.33
N ASN A 61 -2.84 -10.40 19.62
CA ASN A 61 -4.02 -11.09 20.12
C ASN A 61 -3.72 -12.41 20.84
N GLY A 62 -2.45 -12.85 20.87
CA GLY A 62 -2.02 -14.08 21.52
C GLY A 62 -2.01 -13.99 23.05
N LYS A 63 -1.95 -15.15 23.70
CA LYS A 63 -1.78 -15.26 25.14
C LYS A 63 -0.28 -15.26 25.50
N PRO A 64 0.22 -14.34 26.35
CA PRO A 64 1.62 -14.32 26.73
C PRO A 64 2.13 -15.65 27.29
N THR A 65 3.40 -15.98 27.01
CA THR A 65 4.08 -17.14 27.61
C THR A 65 4.53 -16.84 29.05
N GLU A 66 5.07 -17.83 29.77
CA GLU A 66 5.42 -17.70 31.19
C GLU A 66 6.40 -16.54 31.49
N ASP A 67 7.33 -16.27 30.57
CA ASP A 67 8.32 -15.19 30.73
C ASP A 67 7.80 -13.83 30.24
N TRP A 68 6.59 -13.78 29.71
CA TRP A 68 6.01 -12.60 29.08
C TRP A 68 4.78 -12.13 29.83
N THR A 69 4.75 -10.83 30.13
CA THR A 69 3.52 -10.19 30.58
C THR A 69 2.72 -9.68 29.38
N ASN A 70 1.42 -9.46 29.56
CA ASN A 70 0.61 -8.83 28.52
C ASN A 70 1.14 -7.43 28.17
N GLU A 71 1.63 -6.67 29.16
CA GLU A 71 2.23 -5.35 28.95
C GLU A 71 3.49 -5.43 28.06
N MET A 72 4.36 -6.42 28.28
CA MET A 72 5.52 -6.67 27.43
C MET A 72 5.11 -7.04 26.01
N LEU A 73 4.09 -7.90 25.87
CA LEU A 73 3.57 -8.30 24.56
C LEU A 73 3.01 -7.10 23.79
N GLN A 74 2.17 -6.28 24.42
CA GLN A 74 1.62 -5.09 23.78
C GLN A 74 2.72 -4.09 23.41
N LYS A 75 3.65 -3.80 24.34
CA LYS A 75 4.78 -2.90 24.06
C LYS A 75 5.66 -3.42 22.92
N PHE A 76 5.87 -4.74 22.82
CA PHE A 76 6.61 -5.34 21.73
C PHE A 76 5.91 -5.13 20.38
N CYS A 77 4.59 -5.34 20.33
CA CYS A 77 3.79 -5.12 19.13
C CYS A 77 3.76 -3.64 18.72
N ASP A 78 3.67 -2.71 19.69
CA ASP A 78 3.73 -1.26 19.42
C ASP A 78 5.08 -0.85 18.82
N ILE A 79 6.18 -1.39 19.36
CA ILE A 79 7.52 -1.16 18.81
C ILE A 79 7.65 -1.76 17.42
N TRP A 80 7.10 -2.97 17.20
CA TRP A 80 7.09 -3.60 15.89
C TRP A 80 6.40 -2.71 14.86
N GLU A 81 5.14 -2.32 15.09
CA GLU A 81 4.40 -1.46 14.17
C GLU A 81 5.12 -0.14 13.88
N ARG A 82 5.75 0.44 14.90
CA ARG A 82 6.39 1.76 14.78
C ARG A 82 7.77 1.75 14.15
N TRP A 83 8.57 0.71 14.37
CA TRP A 83 9.99 0.71 14.06
C TRP A 83 10.45 -0.41 13.13
N HIS A 84 9.63 -1.42 12.87
CA HIS A 84 9.94 -2.41 11.83
C HIS A 84 10.11 -1.73 10.47
N LEU A 85 11.22 -2.04 9.79
CA LEU A 85 11.63 -1.41 8.52
C LEU A 85 11.65 0.11 8.63
N ASN A 86 12.28 0.62 9.70
CA ASN A 86 12.47 2.06 9.93
C ASN A 86 13.25 2.75 8.81
N ASP A 87 13.96 2.01 7.97
CA ASP A 87 14.68 2.44 6.77
C ASP A 87 13.81 2.46 5.50
N MET A 88 12.58 1.93 5.53
CA MET A 88 11.65 1.88 4.39
C MET A 88 10.46 2.83 4.56
N ARG A 89 10.66 4.04 5.13
CA ARG A 89 9.56 5.01 5.26
C ARG A 89 9.38 5.80 3.95
N PRO A 90 8.18 5.82 3.35
CA PRO A 90 7.93 6.59 2.13
C PRO A 90 7.75 8.10 2.42
N TYR A 91 7.85 8.53 3.66
CA TYR A 91 7.52 9.87 4.12
C TYR A 91 8.63 10.48 4.98
N CYS A 92 8.66 11.82 5.03
CA CYS A 92 9.51 12.56 5.97
C CYS A 92 8.80 12.78 7.33
N LYS A 93 9.56 13.20 8.34
CA LYS A 93 9.03 13.48 9.70
C LYS A 93 7.85 14.47 9.69
N HIS A 94 7.90 15.52 8.87
CA HIS A 94 6.85 16.53 8.79
C HIS A 94 5.56 15.97 8.18
N GLN A 95 5.68 15.11 7.16
CA GLN A 95 4.51 14.44 6.56
C GLN A 95 3.83 13.53 7.59
N ARG A 96 4.60 12.82 8.42
CA ARG A 96 4.04 12.06 9.55
C ARG A 96 3.32 12.97 10.54
N GLU A 97 3.94 14.05 10.98
CA GLU A 97 3.34 15.02 11.91
C GLU A 97 2.05 15.66 11.35
N LEU A 98 1.95 15.80 10.03
CA LEU A 98 0.75 16.24 9.31
C LEU A 98 -0.31 15.14 9.14
N GLY A 99 -0.08 13.94 9.69
CA GLY A 99 -1.00 12.81 9.62
C GLY A 99 -1.08 12.14 8.24
N TRP A 100 -0.03 12.26 7.41
CA TRP A 100 -0.05 11.65 6.07
C TRP A 100 0.00 10.13 6.13
N VAL A 101 0.51 9.54 7.21
CA VAL A 101 0.56 8.09 7.38
C VAL A 101 -0.84 7.53 7.44
N GLU A 102 -1.68 8.08 8.31
CA GLU A 102 -3.07 7.70 8.49
C GLU A 102 -3.86 7.98 7.21
N GLN A 103 -3.71 9.19 6.64
CA GLN A 103 -4.37 9.55 5.39
C GLN A 103 -3.97 8.62 4.25
N SER A 104 -2.70 8.19 4.17
CA SER A 104 -2.24 7.30 3.09
C SER A 104 -2.90 5.93 3.10
N GLN A 105 -3.43 5.49 4.25
CA GLN A 105 -4.10 4.20 4.42
C GLN A 105 -5.62 4.28 4.18
N GLU A 106 -6.20 5.48 4.13
CA GLU A 106 -7.62 5.66 3.83
C GLU A 106 -7.94 5.06 2.46
N LYS A 107 -8.96 4.19 2.42
CA LYS A 107 -9.43 3.56 1.20
C LYS A 107 -10.33 4.52 0.43
N VAL A 108 -10.08 4.64 -0.87
CA VAL A 108 -10.83 5.43 -1.82
C VAL A 108 -11.40 4.48 -2.87
N LYS A 109 -12.69 4.66 -3.16
CA LYS A 109 -13.35 3.94 -4.25
C LYS A 109 -12.94 4.60 -5.56
N VAL A 110 -12.36 3.82 -6.47
CA VAL A 110 -11.91 4.27 -7.79
C VAL A 110 -12.79 3.59 -8.83
N MET A 111 -13.39 4.41 -9.71
CA MET A 111 -14.32 3.95 -10.74
C MET A 111 -13.77 4.28 -12.11
N LYS A 112 -13.71 3.28 -12.99
CA LYS A 112 -13.30 3.42 -14.38
C LYS A 112 -14.53 3.48 -15.26
N TRP A 113 -14.57 4.49 -16.13
CA TRP A 113 -15.66 4.73 -17.05
C TRP A 113 -15.16 4.57 -18.47
N ASP A 114 -15.95 3.91 -19.29
CA ASP A 114 -15.65 3.73 -20.70
C ASP A 114 -16.36 4.80 -21.52
N ARG A 115 -15.75 5.22 -22.62
CA ARG A 115 -16.40 6.11 -23.57
C ARG A 115 -17.64 5.44 -24.18
N THR A 116 -18.75 6.17 -24.32
CA THR A 116 -19.96 5.61 -24.92
C THR A 116 -19.74 5.22 -26.39
N LYS A 117 -20.49 4.22 -26.84
CA LYS A 117 -20.46 3.77 -28.24
C LYS A 117 -20.73 4.91 -29.23
N GLU A 118 -21.72 5.77 -28.95
CA GLU A 118 -22.04 6.92 -29.80
C GLU A 118 -20.84 7.87 -29.91
N THR A 119 -20.24 8.21 -28.77
CA THR A 119 -19.08 9.07 -28.71
C THR A 119 -17.94 8.45 -29.54
N TRP A 120 -17.68 7.16 -29.38
CA TRP A 120 -16.65 6.43 -30.17
C TRP A 120 -16.92 6.47 -31.68
N GLU A 121 -18.17 6.22 -32.11
CA GLU A 121 -18.57 6.26 -33.51
C GLU A 121 -18.34 7.65 -34.13
N LYS A 122 -18.67 8.72 -33.39
CA LYS A 122 -18.46 10.10 -33.83
C LYS A 122 -16.99 10.48 -34.00
N ALA A 123 -16.10 10.07 -33.08
CA ALA A 123 -14.66 10.27 -33.29
C ALA A 123 -14.12 9.47 -34.46
N ARG A 124 -14.53 8.20 -34.61
CA ARG A 124 -14.12 7.38 -35.74
C ARG A 124 -14.59 7.94 -37.08
N ALA A 125 -15.78 8.53 -37.14
CA ALA A 125 -16.29 9.22 -38.32
C ALA A 125 -15.41 10.43 -38.69
N ALA A 126 -15.03 11.24 -37.69
CA ALA A 126 -14.13 12.39 -37.88
C ALA A 126 -12.75 11.95 -38.40
N GLU A 127 -12.13 10.92 -37.78
CA GLU A 127 -10.87 10.33 -38.23
C GLU A 127 -10.95 9.85 -39.67
N LYS A 128 -12.01 9.10 -40.00
CA LYS A 128 -12.23 8.58 -41.35
C LYS A 128 -12.33 9.71 -42.38
N ARG A 129 -13.06 10.79 -42.05
CA ARG A 129 -13.19 11.96 -42.93
C ARG A 129 -11.84 12.66 -43.13
N ALA A 130 -11.05 12.83 -42.07
CA ALA A 130 -9.71 13.41 -42.16
C ALA A 130 -8.81 12.58 -43.08
N VAL A 131 -8.79 11.25 -42.90
CA VAL A 131 -8.03 10.33 -43.74
C VAL A 131 -8.51 10.34 -45.20
N GLU A 132 -9.81 10.46 -45.45
CA GLU A 132 -10.35 10.57 -46.81
C GLU A 132 -9.94 11.88 -47.50
N CYS A 133 -9.99 13.02 -46.80
CA CYS A 133 -9.52 14.29 -47.32
C CYS A 133 -8.03 14.20 -47.69
N LEU A 134 -7.22 13.63 -46.79
CA LEU A 134 -5.78 13.41 -47.02
C LEU A 134 -5.54 12.56 -48.27
N LYS A 135 -6.21 11.41 -48.42
CA LYS A 135 -6.09 10.51 -49.59
C LYS A 135 -6.49 11.19 -50.91
N LYS A 136 -7.47 12.10 -50.86
CA LYS A 136 -7.99 12.82 -52.03
C LYS A 136 -7.22 14.14 -52.31
N GLY A 137 -6.18 14.46 -51.54
CA GLY A 137 -5.43 15.71 -51.66
C GLY A 137 -6.25 16.97 -51.35
N LYS A 138 -7.30 16.84 -50.52
CA LYS A 138 -8.17 17.95 -50.11
C LYS A 138 -7.80 18.44 -48.72
N THR A 139 -7.94 19.75 -48.50
CA THR A 139 -7.80 20.35 -47.16
C THR A 139 -8.88 19.81 -46.23
N PHE A 140 -8.49 19.34 -45.05
CA PHE A 140 -9.39 18.99 -43.97
C PHE A 140 -9.55 20.18 -43.03
N VAL A 141 -10.80 20.56 -42.77
CA VAL A 141 -11.16 21.53 -41.73
C VAL A 141 -12.12 20.81 -40.77
N PRO A 142 -11.74 20.59 -39.50
CA PRO A 142 -12.61 19.94 -38.53
C PRO A 142 -13.76 20.85 -38.14
N THR A 143 -14.93 20.28 -37.87
CA THR A 143 -16.03 21.01 -37.23
C THR A 143 -15.77 21.13 -35.72
N PRO A 144 -16.44 22.07 -35.03
CA PRO A 144 -16.37 22.15 -33.57
C PRO A 144 -16.76 20.84 -32.88
N GLU A 145 -17.81 20.18 -33.37
CA GLU A 145 -18.30 18.89 -32.85
C GLU A 145 -17.26 17.77 -33.02
N GLU A 146 -16.67 17.64 -34.21
CA GLU A 146 -15.61 16.65 -34.46
C GLU A 146 -14.38 16.91 -33.59
N THR A 147 -14.06 18.19 -33.35
CA THR A 147 -12.96 18.57 -32.46
C THR A 147 -13.25 18.15 -31.03
N ILE A 148 -14.48 18.37 -30.54
CA ILE A 148 -14.89 17.91 -29.20
C ILE A 148 -14.73 16.40 -29.11
N TYR A 149 -15.39 15.63 -29.98
CA TYR A 149 -15.35 14.16 -29.92
C TYR A 149 -13.95 13.57 -30.13
N ALA A 150 -13.11 14.18 -30.95
CA ALA A 150 -11.72 13.74 -31.15
C ALA A 150 -10.85 13.95 -29.90
N ASN A 151 -11.16 14.93 -29.05
CA ASN A 151 -10.43 15.20 -27.81
C ASN A 151 -10.97 14.43 -26.59
N VAL A 152 -12.13 13.77 -26.70
CA VAL A 152 -12.64 12.91 -25.62
C VAL A 152 -11.74 11.68 -25.44
N SER A 153 -11.30 11.43 -24.21
CA SER A 153 -10.44 10.27 -23.89
C SER A 153 -11.17 8.94 -24.06
N TYR A 154 -10.41 7.85 -24.17
CA TYR A 154 -10.98 6.49 -24.26
C TYR A 154 -11.73 6.06 -23.00
N GLY A 155 -11.35 6.61 -21.86
CA GLY A 155 -12.00 6.41 -20.58
C GLY A 155 -11.57 7.48 -19.59
N VAL A 156 -12.29 7.55 -18.47
CA VAL A 156 -12.03 8.48 -17.37
C VAL A 156 -12.12 7.74 -16.05
N THR A 157 -11.32 8.16 -15.08
CA THR A 157 -11.33 7.61 -13.73
C THR A 157 -11.92 8.63 -12.78
N THR A 158 -12.88 8.22 -11.94
CA THR A 158 -13.46 9.07 -10.88
C THR A 158 -13.29 8.41 -9.52
N TYR A 159 -13.50 9.20 -8.46
CA TYR A 159 -13.25 8.81 -7.08
C TYR A 159 -14.51 9.00 -6.24
N ASN A 160 -14.75 8.12 -5.27
CA ASN A 160 -15.85 8.24 -4.29
C ASN A 160 -17.23 8.61 -4.87
N ASP A 161 -17.64 7.90 -5.93
CA ASP A 161 -18.95 8.09 -6.59
C ASP A 161 -19.15 9.44 -7.29
N GLU A 162 -18.07 10.20 -7.50
CA GLU A 162 -18.08 11.39 -8.34
C GLU A 162 -18.40 11.04 -9.80
N LEU A 163 -19.12 11.93 -10.47
CA LEU A 163 -19.39 11.87 -11.90
C LEU A 163 -18.23 12.49 -12.69
N PRO A 164 -17.94 11.98 -13.90
CA PRO A 164 -17.03 12.66 -14.81
C PRO A 164 -17.49 14.08 -15.13
N GLU A 165 -16.56 14.98 -15.51
CA GLU A 165 -16.89 16.36 -15.91
C GLU A 165 -17.90 16.42 -17.08
N HIS A 166 -17.81 15.47 -18.00
CA HIS A 166 -18.68 15.32 -19.18
C HIS A 166 -19.34 13.94 -19.19
N PRO A 167 -20.30 13.67 -18.30
CA PRO A 167 -20.89 12.35 -18.14
C PRO A 167 -21.62 11.87 -19.41
N GLU A 168 -22.04 12.78 -20.30
CA GLU A 168 -22.66 12.47 -21.59
C GLU A 168 -21.76 11.64 -22.53
N PHE A 169 -20.44 11.73 -22.37
CA PHE A 169 -19.49 11.01 -23.22
C PHE A 169 -19.06 9.65 -22.66
N TYR A 170 -19.44 9.34 -21.42
CA TYR A 170 -18.99 8.13 -20.73
C TYR A 170 -20.16 7.30 -20.24
N GLU A 171 -19.95 5.99 -20.21
CA GLU A 171 -20.86 5.03 -19.60
C GLU A 171 -20.11 4.24 -18.52
N PHE A 172 -20.77 4.06 -17.37
CA PHE A 172 -20.28 3.16 -16.35
C PHE A 172 -20.83 1.76 -16.59
N LYS A 173 -19.91 0.79 -16.64
CA LYS A 173 -20.22 -0.63 -16.59
C LYS A 173 -19.50 -1.20 -15.39
N GLU A 174 -20.16 -2.01 -14.58
CA GLU A 174 -19.55 -2.62 -13.40
C GLU A 174 -18.34 -3.50 -13.78
N ARG A 175 -18.38 -4.10 -14.98
CA ARG A 175 -17.30 -4.90 -15.54
C ARG A 175 -16.91 -4.45 -16.93
N ASP A 176 -15.62 -4.58 -17.24
CA ASP A 176 -15.07 -4.37 -18.58
C ASP A 176 -15.45 -5.51 -19.55
N CYS A 177 -15.03 -5.40 -20.81
CA CYS A 177 -15.29 -6.42 -21.83
C CYS A 177 -14.56 -7.75 -21.59
N LEU A 178 -13.61 -7.79 -20.67
CA LEU A 178 -12.87 -8.99 -20.23
C LEU A 178 -13.44 -9.58 -18.93
N GLY A 179 -14.45 -8.92 -18.33
CA GLY A 179 -15.09 -9.35 -17.10
C GLY A 179 -14.40 -8.86 -15.81
N HIS A 180 -13.39 -8.00 -15.90
CA HIS A 180 -12.76 -7.38 -14.73
C HIS A 180 -13.63 -6.28 -14.15
N SER A 181 -13.57 -6.09 -12.82
CA SER A 181 -14.30 -5.01 -12.14
C SER A 181 -13.74 -3.63 -12.52
N ASN A 182 -14.63 -2.72 -12.91
CA ASN A 182 -14.31 -1.30 -13.09
C ASN A 182 -14.37 -0.50 -11.78
N VAL A 183 -14.74 -1.16 -10.66
CA VAL A 183 -14.63 -0.61 -9.31
C VAL A 183 -13.45 -1.28 -8.61
N GLU A 184 -12.53 -0.46 -8.13
CA GLU A 184 -11.41 -0.90 -7.29
C GLU A 184 -11.30 -0.01 -6.04
N TYR A 185 -10.72 -0.55 -4.97
CA TYR A 185 -10.40 0.22 -3.77
C TYR A 185 -8.90 0.39 -3.69
N LYS A 186 -8.44 1.63 -3.69
CA LYS A 186 -7.02 1.99 -3.54
C LYS A 186 -6.85 2.81 -2.28
N THR A 187 -5.68 2.72 -1.62
CA THR A 187 -5.38 3.66 -0.54
C THR A 187 -4.83 4.96 -1.13
N ARG A 188 -5.06 6.10 -0.45
CA ARG A 188 -4.64 7.43 -0.94
C ARG A 188 -3.14 7.53 -1.21
N GLY A 189 -2.33 6.74 -0.53
CA GLY A 189 -0.88 6.63 -0.75
C GLY A 189 -0.48 6.12 -2.13
N TRP A 190 -1.39 5.45 -2.86
CA TRP A 190 -1.16 4.93 -4.22
C TRP A 190 -1.82 5.79 -5.31
N ILE A 191 -2.48 6.89 -4.94
CA ILE A 191 -3.12 7.80 -5.88
C ILE A 191 -2.21 9.01 -6.07
N SER A 192 -1.91 9.35 -7.32
CA SER A 192 -1.10 10.52 -7.65
C SER A 192 -1.82 11.81 -7.28
N HIS A 193 -1.12 12.72 -6.62
CA HIS A 193 -1.68 14.04 -6.30
C HIS A 193 -1.97 14.90 -7.55
N LYS A 194 -1.40 14.54 -8.70
CA LYS A 194 -1.66 15.20 -10.00
C LYS A 194 -2.92 14.66 -10.68
N GLU A 195 -3.27 13.41 -10.38
CA GLU A 195 -4.50 12.77 -10.90
C GLU A 195 -5.72 13.23 -10.09
N HIS A 196 -5.58 13.32 -8.77
CA HIS A 196 -6.71 13.68 -7.90
C HIS A 196 -6.27 14.41 -6.62
N PRO A 197 -7.06 15.39 -6.09
CA PRO A 197 -6.75 16.09 -4.84
C PRO A 197 -6.60 15.18 -3.61
N LEU A 198 -7.25 14.01 -3.61
CA LEU A 198 -7.12 13.02 -2.54
C LEU A 198 -5.77 12.28 -2.58
N GLY A 199 -5.07 12.30 -3.72
CA GLY A 199 -3.81 11.60 -3.92
C GLY A 199 -2.67 12.17 -3.10
N ILE A 200 -1.85 11.28 -2.55
CA ILE A 200 -0.67 11.62 -1.75
C ILE A 200 0.62 11.23 -2.47
N LEU A 201 0.57 10.29 -3.41
CA LEU A 201 1.77 9.85 -4.14
C LEU A 201 2.39 11.02 -4.91
N GLY A 202 3.69 11.24 -4.69
CA GLY A 202 4.45 12.35 -5.27
C GLY A 202 4.13 13.73 -4.68
N LYS A 203 3.23 13.83 -3.70
CA LYS A 203 2.84 15.12 -3.13
C LYS A 203 4.02 15.73 -2.36
N PRO A 204 4.44 16.97 -2.65
CA PRO A 204 5.55 17.59 -1.95
C PRO A 204 5.16 17.99 -0.53
N CYS A 205 6.06 17.74 0.42
CA CYS A 205 5.93 18.19 1.79
C CYS A 205 5.96 19.73 1.85
N PRO A 206 5.00 20.39 2.53
CA PRO A 206 4.97 21.86 2.60
C PRO A 206 6.13 22.46 3.40
N VAL A 207 6.83 21.67 4.22
CA VAL A 207 7.92 22.14 5.09
C VAL A 207 9.29 21.95 4.44
N CYS A 208 9.57 20.75 3.91
CA CYS A 208 10.89 20.41 3.38
C CYS A 208 10.92 20.08 1.88
N GLY A 209 9.78 20.14 1.19
CA GLY A 209 9.69 19.86 -0.25
C GLY A 209 9.78 18.38 -0.63
N TYR A 210 10.06 17.47 0.30
CA TYR A 210 10.17 16.04 0.03
C TYR A 210 8.89 15.47 -0.58
N GLU A 211 9.00 14.76 -1.70
CA GLU A 211 7.86 14.13 -2.39
C GLU A 211 7.56 12.75 -1.77
N TYR A 212 6.32 12.55 -1.31
CA TYR A 212 5.92 11.28 -0.71
C TYR A 212 6.09 10.11 -1.69
N GLY A 213 6.73 9.04 -1.22
CA GLY A 213 7.01 7.83 -2.00
C GLY A 213 8.14 7.96 -3.02
N SER A 214 8.85 9.09 -3.06
CA SER A 214 9.98 9.28 -4.00
C SER A 214 11.24 8.50 -3.62
N SER A 215 11.41 8.19 -2.33
CA SER A 215 12.53 7.38 -1.80
C SER A 215 12.16 6.72 -0.47
N TRP A 216 13.02 5.79 -0.03
CA TRP A 216 12.95 5.21 1.30
C TRP A 216 13.78 6.05 2.28
N ILE A 217 13.12 6.66 3.26
CA ILE A 217 13.76 7.45 4.31
C ILE A 217 13.97 6.59 5.54
N LYS A 218 15.18 6.65 6.08
CA LYS A 218 15.51 6.07 7.38
C LYS A 218 15.16 7.00 8.53
N GLU A 219 14.42 6.48 9.48
CA GLU A 219 14.20 7.08 10.79
C GLU A 219 15.01 6.32 11.84
N GLU A 220 15.87 7.00 12.59
CA GLU A 220 16.68 6.32 13.61
C GLU A 220 15.82 5.78 14.76
N VAL A 221 16.05 4.51 15.10
CA VAL A 221 15.38 3.87 16.25
C VAL A 221 16.03 4.38 17.54
N PRO A 222 15.26 4.88 18.52
CA PRO A 222 15.79 5.30 19.81
C PRO A 222 16.56 4.19 20.53
N GLN A 223 17.66 4.53 21.19
CA GLN A 223 18.54 3.55 21.84
C GLN A 223 17.83 2.77 22.94
N ASP A 224 16.92 3.41 23.68
CA ASP A 224 16.10 2.77 24.72
C ASP A 224 15.16 1.70 24.15
N VAL A 225 14.66 1.87 22.92
CA VAL A 225 13.87 0.85 22.22
C VAL A 225 14.73 -0.35 21.87
N ILE A 226 15.94 -0.11 21.35
CA ILE A 226 16.90 -1.17 21.00
C ILE A 226 17.28 -1.95 22.26
N ASP A 227 17.71 -1.25 23.31
CA ASP A 227 18.12 -1.85 24.58
C ASP A 227 16.99 -2.68 25.18
N TRP A 228 15.76 -2.17 25.14
CA TRP A 228 14.58 -2.89 25.62
C TRP A 228 14.33 -4.18 24.81
N LEU A 229 14.32 -4.12 23.47
CA LEU A 229 14.14 -5.29 22.60
C LEU A 229 15.19 -6.37 22.88
N PHE A 230 16.45 -5.97 23.02
CA PHE A 230 17.54 -6.92 23.28
C PHE A 230 17.65 -7.34 24.76
N SER A 231 16.88 -6.74 25.67
CA SER A 231 16.68 -7.21 27.05
C SER A 231 15.54 -8.23 27.24
N LEU A 232 14.69 -8.44 26.22
CA LEU A 232 13.53 -9.36 26.29
C LEU A 232 13.92 -10.80 26.68
N PRO A 233 12.99 -11.64 27.16
CA PRO A 233 13.28 -13.05 27.38
C PRO A 233 13.64 -13.74 26.06
N GLU A 234 14.77 -14.46 26.03
CA GLU A 234 15.14 -15.29 24.88
C GLU A 234 14.20 -16.49 24.77
N SER A 235 13.94 -16.95 23.55
CA SER A 235 13.09 -18.12 23.32
C SER A 235 13.65 -19.37 24.03
N ARG A 236 12.85 -19.99 24.90
CA ARG A 236 13.22 -21.27 25.57
C ARG A 236 13.36 -22.44 24.60
N THR A 237 12.69 -22.36 23.45
CA THR A 237 12.70 -23.38 22.40
C THR A 237 13.30 -22.81 21.12
N LYS A 238 14.04 -23.62 20.37
CA LYS A 238 14.49 -23.24 19.02
C LYS A 238 13.38 -23.57 18.01
N PRO A 239 12.77 -22.57 17.34
CA PRO A 239 11.79 -22.83 16.30
C PRO A 239 12.47 -23.44 15.07
N ALA A 240 11.70 -24.13 14.22
CA ALA A 240 12.24 -24.94 13.12
C ALA A 240 12.92 -24.15 11.98
N TRP A 241 12.75 -22.82 11.90
CA TRP A 241 13.37 -21.96 10.87
C TRP A 241 14.66 -21.26 11.34
N VAL A 242 15.09 -21.48 12.59
CA VAL A 242 16.31 -20.89 13.19
C VAL A 242 17.41 -21.94 13.28
#